data_AF-A0A9D1IKT2-F1
#
_entry.id   AF-A0A9D1IKT2-F1
#
_cell.length_a   1.000
_cell.length_b   1.000
_cell.length_c   1.000
_cell.angle_alpha   90.00
_cell.angle_beta   90.00
_cell.angle_gamma   90.00
#
_symmetry.space_group_name_H-M   'P 1'
#
loop_
_entity.id
_entity.type
_entity.pdbx_description
1 polymer ?
#
loop_
_entity_poly.entity_id
_entity_poly.type
_entity_poly.pdbx_seq_one_letter_code
_entity_poly.pdbx_strand_id
1 'polypeptide(L)' 'MAMIIPEKTMTLLRQTLRCVIYIGIGHTAFEVVSILRSPEIADLWYFGLAVPGLYYLIPSIVLALFIGFCKTK' A
#
# COMPACT_ATOMS: atom_id res chain seq x y z
N MET A 1 -24.62 -3.60 -6.97
CA MET A 1 -25.22 -2.27 -6.77
C MET A 1 -24.09 -1.33 -6.38
N ALA A 2 -23.70 -0.38 -7.23
CA ALA A 2 -22.52 0.46 -6.95
C ALA A 2 -22.82 1.47 -5.85
N MET A 3 -21.88 1.66 -4.92
CA MET A 3 -22.04 2.62 -3.81
C MET A 3 -21.81 4.04 -4.32
N ILE A 4 -22.75 4.94 -4.08
CA ILE A 4 -22.64 6.35 -4.50
C ILE A 4 -21.97 7.15 -3.39
N ILE A 5 -20.85 7.82 -3.70
CA ILE A 5 -20.11 8.65 -2.75
C ILE A 5 -19.88 10.06 -3.31
N PRO A 6 -19.72 11.09 -2.45
CA PRO A 6 -19.38 12.44 -2.89
C PRO A 6 -18.02 12.50 -3.61
N GLU A 7 -17.86 13.40 -4.59
CA GLU A 7 -16.60 13.59 -5.33
C GLU A 7 -15.39 13.89 -4.42
N LYS A 8 -15.60 14.67 -3.36
CA LYS A 8 -14.55 14.96 -2.36
C LYS A 8 -14.06 13.68 -1.67
N THR A 9 -14.98 12.78 -1.32
CA THR A 9 -14.64 11.48 -0.73
C THR A 9 -13.90 10.61 -1.73
N MET A 10 -14.34 10.56 -2.99
CA MET A 10 -13.64 9.84 -4.05
C MET A 10 -12.20 10.35 -4.25
N THR A 11 -12.01 11.68 -4.23
CA THR A 11 -10.69 12.31 -4.31
C THR A 11 -9.80 11.93 -3.14
N LEU A 12 -10.33 11.99 -1.91
CA LEU A 12 -9.61 11.60 -0.70
C LEU A 12 -9.20 10.12 -0.75
N LEU A 13 -10.10 9.21 -1.12
CA LEU A 13 -9.79 7.78 -1.24
C LEU A 13 -8.69 7.51 -2.27
N ARG A 14 -8.72 8.20 -3.42
CA ARG A 14 -7.66 8.08 -4.44
C ARG A 14 -6.32 8.64 -3.95
N GLN A 15 -6.33 9.73 -3.19
CA GLN A 15 -5.12 10.27 -2.58
C GLN A 15 -4.56 9.32 -1.52
N THR A 16 -5.42 8.78 -0.64
CA THR A 16 -5.04 7.76 0.34
C THR A 16 -4.43 6.53 -0.34
N LEU A 17 -5.04 6.04 -1.43
CA LEU A 17 -4.48 4.91 -2.19
C LEU A 17 -3.07 5.22 -2.70
N ARG A 18 -2.87 6.40 -3.28
CA ARG A 18 -1.53 6.82 -3.73
C ARG A 18 -0.55 6.88 -2.57
N CYS A 19 -0.93 7.48 -1.44
CA CYS A 19 -0.07 7.57 -0.25
C CYS A 19 0.34 6.18 0.27
N VAL A 20 -0.60 5.26 0.41
CA VAL A 20 -0.32 3.90 0.90
C VAL A 20 0.63 3.17 -0.05
N ILE A 21 0.43 3.30 -1.37
CA ILE A 21 1.33 2.72 -2.38
C ILE A 21 2.74 3.32 -2.26
N TYR A 22 2.87 4.65 -2.20
CA TYR A 22 4.18 5.29 -2.12
C TYR A 22 4.93 4.95 -0.82
N ILE A 23 4.23 4.93 0.32
CA ILE A 23 4.82 4.53 1.60
C ILE A 23 5.26 3.07 1.53
N GLY A 24 4.43 2.18 0.98
CA GLY A 24 4.75 0.77 0.84
C GLY A 24 6.00 0.53 -0.02
N ILE A 25 6.12 1.23 -1.15
CA ILE A 25 7.31 1.15 -2.01
C ILE A 25 8.55 1.66 -1.27
N GLY A 26 8.45 2.82 -0.61
CA GLY A 26 9.57 3.42 0.13
C GLY A 26 10.05 2.53 1.27
N HIS A 27 9.13 1.97 2.07
CA HIS A 27 9.45 1.06 3.15
C HIS A 27 10.10 -0.24 2.64
N THR A 28 9.54 -0.84 1.58
CA THR A 28 10.11 -2.05 0.97
C THR A 28 11.53 -1.79 0.44
N ALA A 29 11.73 -0.67 -0.28
CA ALA A 29 13.04 -0.30 -0.80
C ALA A 29 14.07 -0.06 0.31
N PHE A 30 13.65 0.61 1.40
CA PHE A 30 14.49 0.84 2.57
C PHE A 30 14.94 -0.47 3.21
N GLU A 31 14.01 -1.39 3.47
CA GLU A 31 14.33 -2.68 4.09
C GLU A 31 15.25 -3.53 3.20
N VAL A 32 14.97 -3.59 1.89
CA VAL A 32 15.82 -4.31 0.94
C VAL A 32 17.25 -3.77 0.95
N VAL A 33 17.41 -2.44 0.95
CA VAL A 33 18.75 -1.82 1.02
C VAL A 33 19.42 -2.10 2.37
N SER A 34 18.68 -2.07 3.47
CA SER A 34 19.19 -2.37 4.82
C SER A 34 19.69 -3.82 4.91
N ILE A 35 18.91 -4.79 4.41
CA ILE A 35 19.29 -6.21 4.35
C ILE A 35 20.54 -6.41 3.48
N LEU A 36 20.61 -5.76 2.32
CA LEU A 36 21.77 -5.86 1.43
C LEU A 36 23.06 -5.29 2.06
N ARG A 37 22.93 -4.29 2.94
CA ARG A 37 24.08 -3.66 3.62
C ARG A 37 24.51 -4.37 4.91
N SER A 38 23.62 -5.15 5.51
CA SER A 38 23.87 -5.87 6.77
C SER A 38 23.60 -7.36 6.59
N PRO A 39 24.59 -8.13 6.10
CA PRO A 39 24.44 -9.57 5.87
C PRO A 39 24.14 -10.37 7.15
N GLU A 40 24.47 -9.83 8.34
CA GLU A 40 24.12 -10.42 9.64
C GLU A 40 22.61 -10.51 9.91
N ILE A 41 21.79 -9.74 9.19
CA ILE A 41 20.32 -9.76 9.30
C ILE A 41 19.66 -10.25 8.01
N ALA A 42 20.42 -10.84 7.08
CA ALA A 42 19.89 -11.30 5.80
C ALA A 42 18.81 -12.38 5.95
N ASP A 43 18.89 -13.19 7.00
CA ASP A 43 17.89 -14.21 7.34
C ASP A 43 16.52 -13.60 7.68
N LEU A 44 16.47 -12.30 8.01
CA LEU A 44 15.27 -11.51 8.29
C LEU A 44 14.63 -10.92 7.02
N TRP A 45 14.96 -11.42 5.83
CA TRP A 45 14.44 -10.94 4.55
C TRP A 45 12.90 -10.82 4.48
N TYR A 46 12.17 -11.63 5.26
CA TYR A 46 10.72 -11.57 5.34
C TYR A 46 10.21 -10.26 5.97
N PHE A 47 10.99 -9.61 6.84
CA PHE A 47 10.71 -8.26 7.31
C PHE A 47 10.81 -7.23 6.17
N GLY A 48 11.65 -7.48 5.16
CA GLY A 48 11.78 -6.57 4.02
C GLY A 48 10.74 -6.73 2.92
N LEU A 49 10.03 -7.87 2.85
CA LEU A 49 9.08 -8.15 1.77
C LEU A 49 7.69 -8.58 2.25
N ALA A 50 7.61 -9.49 3.23
CA ALA A 50 6.33 -10.01 3.70
C ALA A 50 5.59 -8.97 4.57
N VAL A 51 6.31 -8.26 5.43
CA VAL A 51 5.75 -7.20 6.28
C VAL A 51 5.22 -6.04 5.43
N PRO A 52 5.99 -5.41 4.53
CA PRO A 52 5.44 -4.39 3.64
C PRO A 52 4.29 -4.90 2.75
N GLY A 53 4.36 -6.16 2.30
CA GLY A 53 3.25 -6.79 1.58
C GLY A 53 1.95 -6.81 2.40
N LEU A 54 1.99 -7.29 3.64
CA LEU A 54 0.81 -7.35 4.51
C LEU A 54 0.28 -5.95 4.86
N TYR A 55 1.16 -5.01 5.19
CA TYR A 55 0.75 -3.69 5.70
C TYR A 55 0.41 -2.66 4.64
N TYR A 56 0.88 -2.80 3.40
CA TYR A 56 0.63 -1.80 2.35
C TYR A 56 0.00 -2.39 1.09
N LEU A 57 0.40 -3.58 0.64
CA LEU A 57 -0.17 -4.17 -0.58
C LEU A 57 -1.62 -4.59 -0.37
N ILE A 58 -1.93 -5.29 0.74
CA ILE A 58 -3.31 -5.71 1.02
C ILE A 58 -4.25 -4.49 1.16
N PRO A 59 -3.95 -3.46 1.98
CA PRO A 59 -4.79 -2.27 2.05
C PRO A 59 -4.92 -1.54 0.72
N SER A 60 -3.86 -1.49 -0.09
CA SER A 60 -3.92 -0.88 -1.43
C SER A 60 -4.87 -1.62 -2.36
N ILE A 61 -4.84 -2.96 -2.37
CA ILE A 61 -5.75 -3.78 -3.17
C ILE A 61 -7.19 -3.59 -2.71
N VAL A 62 -7.44 -3.69 -1.40
CA VAL A 62 -8.78 -3.50 -0.83
C VAL A 62 -9.34 -2.12 -1.19
N LEU A 63 -8.52 -1.07 -1.04
CA LEU A 63 -8.92 0.31 -1.34
C LEU A 63 -9.14 0.53 -2.84
N ALA A 64 -8.31 -0.05 -3.70
CA ALA A 64 -8.48 0.01 -5.15
C ALA A 64 -9.78 -0.68 -5.62
N LEU A 65 -10.07 -1.88 -5.10
CA LEU A 65 -11.31 -2.60 -5.38
C LEU A 65 -12.53 -1.82 -4.87
N PHE A 66 -12.45 -1.25 -3.66
CA PHE A 66 -13.50 -0.41 -3.11
C PHE A 66 -13.76 0.82 -3.97
N ILE A 67 -12.71 1.55 -4.37
CA ILE A 67 -12.82 2.70 -5.29
C ILE A 67 -13.45 2.28 -6.63
N GLY A 68 -13.07 1.13 -7.19
CA GLY A 68 -13.63 0.60 -8.43
C GLY A 68 -15.11 0.21 -8.33
N PHE A 69 -15.57 -0.14 -7.12
CA PHE A 69 -16.97 -0.45 -6.83
C PHE A 69 -17.83 0.80 -6.58
N CYS A 70 -17.21 1.93 -6.24
CA CYS A 70 -17.89 3.19 -5.98
C CYS A 70 -18.17 4.00 -7.26
N LYS A 71 -19.25 4.77 -7.25
CA LYS A 71 -19.57 5.80 -8.25
C LYS A 71 -19.65 7.15 -7.57
N THR A 72 -19.27 8.22 -8.27
CA THR A 72 -19.48 9.58 -7.79
C THR A 72 -20.94 9.99 -7.99
N LYS A 73 -21.48 10.74 -7.03
CA LYS A 73 -22.82 11.33 -7.12
C LYS A 73 -22.84 12.56 -8.02
#